data_AF-A0A391NLL1-F1
#
_entry.id   AF-A0A391NLL1-F1
#
_cell.length_a   1.000
_cell.length_b   1.000
_cell.length_c   1.000
_cell.angle_alpha   90.00
_cell.angle_beta   90.00
_cell.angle_gamma   90.00
#
_symmetry.space_group_name_H-M   'P 1'
#
loop_
_entity.id
_entity.type
_entity.pdbx_description
1 polymer ?
#
loop_
_entity_poly.entity_id
_entity_poly.type
_entity_poly.pdbx_seq_one_letter_code
_entity_poly.pdbx_strand_id
1 'polypeptide(L)'
;MKEQLAELITLISSGCMTDEEIARVADEAAQAYADPQAFLKANPDINYDDSFPIPLGEWVVVGSLPETVLFQADDYQTLFSEIVASFGDSVTFVLKPKQLAKTEPLTALNRIQVQLSSLYPEKGGYVLVDFSEPLDDELQAVLIYTCDVPRLMELAVEVGIYAAPALEALRQELEQ
;
A
#
# COMPACT_ATOMS: atom_id res chain seq x y z
N MET A 1 3.32 -5.80 -18.64
CA MET A 1 3.26 -5.91 -17.17
C MET A 1 4.36 -5.08 -16.50
N LYS A 2 5.64 -5.19 -16.88
CA LYS A 2 6.73 -4.38 -16.28
C LYS A 2 6.44 -2.88 -16.25
N GLU A 3 6.00 -2.30 -17.37
CA GLU A 3 5.71 -0.85 -17.44
C GLU A 3 4.54 -0.46 -16.52
N GLN A 4 3.48 -1.29 -16.50
CA GLN A 4 2.33 -1.11 -15.61
C GLN A 4 2.74 -1.21 -14.13
N LEU A 5 3.60 -2.17 -13.78
CA LEU A 5 4.13 -2.31 -12.43
C LEU A 5 5.01 -1.13 -12.03
N ALA A 6 5.86 -0.64 -12.94
CA ALA A 6 6.68 0.54 -12.67
C ALA A 6 5.81 1.77 -12.42
N GLU A 7 4.79 2.00 -13.26
CA GLU A 7 3.83 3.09 -13.07
C GLU A 7 3.07 2.95 -11.74
N LEU A 8 2.55 1.76 -11.43
CA LEU A 8 1.86 1.48 -10.16
C LEU A 8 2.76 1.79 -8.97
N ILE A 9 4.00 1.30 -8.98
CA ILE A 9 4.96 1.51 -7.89
C ILE A 9 5.33 2.99 -7.77
N THR A 10 5.46 3.70 -8.90
CA THR A 10 5.64 5.17 -8.87
C THR A 10 4.49 5.85 -8.12
N LEU A 11 3.24 5.49 -8.41
CA LEU A 11 2.07 6.10 -7.76
C LEU A 11 2.04 5.80 -6.25
N ILE A 12 2.24 4.55 -5.84
CA ILE A 12 2.20 4.17 -4.41
C ILE A 12 3.41 4.71 -3.63
N SER A 13 4.57 4.86 -4.27
CA SER A 13 5.79 5.32 -3.59
C SER A 13 5.68 6.77 -3.10
N SER A 14 4.84 7.59 -3.73
CA SER A 14 4.72 9.04 -3.44
C SER A 14 6.06 9.79 -3.36
N GLY A 15 7.10 9.31 -4.05
CA GLY A 15 8.45 9.88 -4.05
C GLY A 15 9.41 9.32 -2.98
N CYS A 16 9.01 8.30 -2.22
CA CYS A 16 9.87 7.60 -1.24
C CYS A 16 10.83 6.60 -1.86
N MET A 17 10.67 6.27 -3.15
CA MET A 17 11.55 5.37 -3.89
C MET A 17 12.18 6.10 -5.07
N THR A 18 13.43 5.75 -5.38
CA THR A 18 14.14 6.24 -6.57
C THR A 18 13.66 5.50 -7.83
N ASP A 19 13.81 6.13 -9.01
CA ASP A 19 13.47 5.50 -10.29
C ASP A 19 14.20 4.16 -10.52
N GLU A 20 15.42 4.02 -10.00
CA GLU A 20 16.20 2.78 -10.08
C GLU A 20 15.60 1.67 -9.22
N GLU A 21 15.20 1.98 -7.98
CA GLU A 21 14.53 1.04 -7.09
C GLU A 21 13.19 0.59 -7.69
N ILE A 22 12.39 1.54 -8.20
CA ILE A 22 11.11 1.26 -8.86
C ILE A 22 11.32 0.35 -10.07
N ALA A 23 12.28 0.67 -10.94
CA ALA A 23 12.56 -0.11 -12.14
C ALA A 23 13.05 -1.53 -11.81
N ARG A 24 13.84 -1.70 -10.75
CA ARG A 24 14.30 -3.00 -10.26
C ARG A 24 13.12 -3.85 -9.78
N VAL A 25 12.30 -3.32 -8.87
CA VAL A 25 11.14 -4.05 -8.32
C VAL A 25 10.16 -4.44 -9.43
N ALA A 26 9.86 -3.51 -10.35
CA ALA A 26 8.97 -3.79 -11.48
C ALA A 26 9.52 -4.87 -12.43
N ASP A 27 10.84 -4.94 -12.62
CA ASP A 27 11.47 -5.98 -13.43
C ASP A 27 11.42 -7.35 -12.75
N GLU A 28 11.80 -7.42 -11.48
CA GLU A 28 11.78 -8.67 -10.69
C GLU A 28 10.36 -9.23 -10.58
N ALA A 29 9.38 -8.38 -10.23
CA ALA A 29 7.98 -8.79 -10.17
C ALA A 29 7.46 -9.25 -11.54
N ALA A 30 7.80 -8.55 -12.63
CA ALA A 30 7.39 -8.98 -13.97
C ALA A 30 7.97 -10.33 -14.38
N GLN A 31 9.22 -10.64 -14.00
CA GLN A 31 9.82 -11.95 -14.20
C GLN A 31 9.09 -13.02 -13.36
N ALA A 32 8.80 -12.72 -12.10
CA ALA A 32 8.06 -13.59 -11.19
C ALA A 32 6.63 -13.90 -11.69
N TYR A 33 5.93 -12.91 -12.26
CA TYR A 33 4.63 -13.12 -12.91
C TYR A 33 4.72 -13.97 -14.18
N ALA A 34 5.80 -13.82 -14.96
CA ALA A 34 5.94 -14.50 -16.25
C ALA A 34 6.33 -15.98 -16.11
N ASP A 35 7.23 -16.31 -15.18
CA ASP A 35 7.68 -17.68 -14.92
C ASP A 35 8.07 -17.85 -13.43
N PRO A 36 7.09 -18.14 -12.55
CA PRO A 36 7.36 -18.27 -11.11
C PRO A 36 8.39 -19.36 -10.78
N GLN A 37 8.39 -20.46 -11.53
CA GLN A 37 9.30 -21.59 -11.28
C GLN A 37 10.73 -21.24 -11.64
N ALA A 38 10.95 -20.58 -12.79
CA ALA A 38 12.28 -20.11 -13.17
C ALA A 38 12.78 -19.03 -12.20
N PHE A 39 11.90 -18.14 -11.74
CA PHE A 39 12.23 -17.10 -10.77
C PHE A 39 12.68 -17.69 -9.43
N LEU A 40 11.93 -18.64 -8.84
CA LEU A 40 12.32 -19.30 -7.59
C LEU A 40 13.63 -20.08 -7.72
N LYS A 41 13.85 -20.72 -8.88
CA LYS A 41 15.12 -21.43 -9.14
C LYS A 41 16.31 -20.49 -9.23
N ALA A 42 16.12 -19.28 -9.76
CA ALA A 42 17.15 -18.25 -9.84
C ALA A 42 17.42 -17.59 -8.48
N ASN A 43 16.43 -17.61 -7.58
CA ASN A 43 16.46 -16.95 -6.28
C ASN A 43 16.18 -17.97 -5.15
N PRO A 44 17.12 -18.89 -4.85
CA PRO A 44 16.88 -19.99 -3.91
C PRO A 44 16.72 -19.55 -2.44
N ASP A 45 17.07 -18.30 -2.12
CA ASP A 45 16.94 -17.73 -0.78
C ASP A 45 15.54 -17.13 -0.52
N ILE A 46 14.67 -17.05 -1.54
CA ILE A 46 13.31 -16.55 -1.38
C ILE A 46 12.48 -17.56 -0.60
N ASN A 47 11.84 -17.09 0.47
CA ASN A 47 10.93 -17.86 1.30
C ASN A 47 9.48 -17.68 0.83
N TYR A 48 9.16 -18.22 -0.36
CA TYR A 48 7.81 -18.25 -0.91
C TYR A 48 7.41 -19.69 -1.23
N ASP A 49 6.17 -20.03 -0.89
CA ASP A 49 5.53 -21.29 -1.27
C ASP A 49 4.04 -21.10 -1.56
N ASP A 50 3.37 -22.19 -1.96
CA ASP A 50 1.97 -22.17 -2.37
C ASP A 50 0.97 -21.98 -1.19
N SER A 51 1.45 -21.75 0.04
CA SER A 51 0.60 -21.44 1.19
C SER A 51 0.26 -19.94 1.30
N PHE A 52 1.06 -19.08 0.66
CA PHE A 52 0.75 -17.65 0.57
C PHE A 52 -0.52 -17.43 -0.25
N PRO A 53 -1.40 -16.50 0.17
CA PRO A 53 -2.68 -16.31 -0.50
C PRO A 53 -2.57 -15.46 -1.78
N ILE A 54 -1.40 -14.87 -2.02
CA ILE A 54 -1.07 -14.05 -3.19
C ILE A 54 -0.08 -14.75 -4.13
N PRO A 55 -0.13 -14.49 -5.44
CA PRO A 55 0.85 -15.01 -6.40
C PRO A 55 2.25 -14.44 -6.15
N LEU A 56 3.29 -15.19 -6.55
CA LEU A 56 4.69 -14.80 -6.37
C LEU A 56 5.02 -13.41 -6.93
N GLY A 57 4.44 -13.03 -8.06
CA GLY A 57 4.65 -11.70 -8.63
C GLY A 57 4.14 -10.57 -7.74
N GLU A 58 2.98 -10.73 -7.11
CA GLU A 58 2.41 -9.78 -6.14
C GLU A 58 3.25 -9.78 -4.86
N TRP A 59 3.66 -10.96 -4.39
CA TRP A 59 4.54 -11.12 -3.24
C TRP A 59 5.87 -10.39 -3.42
N VAL A 60 6.48 -10.46 -4.62
CA VAL A 60 7.71 -9.73 -4.93
C VAL A 60 7.49 -8.21 -4.89
N VAL A 61 6.34 -7.71 -5.37
CA VAL A 61 6.03 -6.28 -5.26
C VAL A 61 5.95 -5.88 -3.80
N VAL A 62 5.06 -6.52 -3.04
CA VAL A 62 4.75 -6.19 -1.65
C VAL A 62 5.98 -6.32 -0.75
N GLY A 63 6.72 -7.43 -0.85
CA GLY A 63 7.91 -7.68 -0.05
C GLY A 63 9.11 -6.78 -0.41
N SER A 64 9.04 -6.03 -1.52
CA SER A 64 10.09 -5.08 -1.91
C SER A 64 9.78 -3.63 -1.55
N LEU A 65 8.56 -3.33 -1.11
CA LEU A 65 8.18 -1.97 -0.72
C LEU A 65 8.78 -1.65 0.66
N PRO A 66 9.37 -0.46 0.85
CA PRO A 66 9.82 -0.05 2.17
C PRO A 66 8.62 0.27 3.07
N GLU A 67 8.83 0.21 4.39
CA GLU A 67 7.83 0.56 5.44
C GLU A 67 7.36 2.03 5.36
N THR A 68 8.06 2.88 4.59
CA THR A 68 7.64 4.26 4.31
C THR A 68 6.62 4.36 3.17
N VAL A 69 6.34 3.26 2.48
CA VAL A 69 5.41 3.15 1.35
C VAL A 69 4.26 2.21 1.67
N LEU A 70 4.58 0.99 2.12
CA LEU A 70 3.59 0.01 2.56
C LEU A 70 3.49 0.03 4.09
N PHE A 71 2.33 0.43 4.59
CA PHE A 71 2.05 0.52 6.03
C PHE A 71 1.29 -0.74 6.45
N GLN A 72 1.77 -1.41 7.49
CA GLN A 72 1.22 -2.67 7.99
C GLN A 72 1.07 -2.59 9.51
N ALA A 73 -0.08 -3.00 10.03
CA ALA A 73 -0.30 -3.00 11.47
C ALA A 73 -1.51 -3.83 11.90
N ASP A 74 -1.47 -4.33 13.13
CA ASP A 74 -2.63 -4.96 13.79
C ASP A 74 -3.75 -3.98 14.17
N ASP A 75 -3.47 -2.67 14.24
CA ASP A 75 -4.46 -1.69 14.68
C ASP A 75 -4.26 -0.29 14.09
N TYR A 76 -5.35 0.50 14.06
CA TYR A 76 -5.35 1.86 13.47
C TYR A 76 -4.47 2.87 14.22
N GLN A 77 -4.19 2.67 15.51
CA GLN A 77 -3.26 3.55 16.22
C GLN A 77 -1.85 3.30 15.71
N THR A 78 -1.44 2.04 15.59
CA THR A 78 -0.11 1.63 15.09
C THR A 78 0.05 2.02 13.63
N LEU A 79 -0.92 1.69 12.77
CA LEU A 79 -0.95 2.11 11.37
C LEU A 79 -0.76 3.62 11.21
N PHE A 80 -1.55 4.41 11.95
CA PHE A 80 -1.44 5.86 11.86
C PHE A 80 -0.14 6.41 12.45
N SER A 81 0.48 5.71 13.41
CA SER A 81 1.79 6.07 13.94
C SER A 81 2.87 5.94 12.88
N GLU A 82 2.87 4.86 12.11
CA GLU A 82 3.80 4.63 11.01
C GLU A 82 3.60 5.62 9.88
N ILE A 83 2.34 5.86 9.51
CA ILE A 83 1.96 6.90 8.55
C ILE A 83 2.52 8.26 8.99
N VAL A 84 2.34 8.67 10.25
CA VAL A 84 2.89 9.95 10.73
C VAL A 84 4.42 9.97 10.67
N ALA A 85 5.07 8.84 10.97
CA ALA A 85 6.53 8.72 10.95
C ALA A 85 7.15 8.74 9.55
N SER A 86 6.37 8.40 8.51
CA SER A 86 6.84 8.50 7.11
C SER A 86 6.91 9.93 6.58
N PHE A 87 6.22 10.88 7.23
CA PHE A 87 6.33 12.31 6.91
C PHE A 87 7.46 12.98 7.69
N GLY A 88 8.10 13.96 7.04
CA GLY A 88 9.12 14.79 7.71
C GLY A 88 8.53 15.73 8.77
N ASP A 89 9.39 16.22 9.66
CA ASP A 89 9.04 17.09 10.81
C ASP A 89 8.29 18.38 10.45
N SER A 90 8.31 18.78 9.18
CA SER A 90 7.58 19.96 8.68
C SER A 90 6.07 19.73 8.56
N VAL A 91 5.60 18.48 8.56
CA VAL A 91 4.18 18.14 8.43
C VAL A 91 3.54 18.05 9.81
N THR A 92 2.50 18.86 10.04
CA THR A 92 1.79 18.87 11.33
C THR A 92 0.50 18.08 11.24
N PHE A 93 0.40 17.04 12.06
CA PHE A 93 -0.82 16.27 12.26
C PHE A 93 -1.60 16.76 13.48
N VAL A 94 -2.88 17.07 13.30
CA VAL A 94 -3.79 17.44 14.39
C VAL A 94 -4.24 16.19 15.13
N LEU A 95 -4.66 15.16 14.39
CA LEU A 95 -4.92 13.83 14.93
C LEU A 95 -3.62 13.23 15.47
N LYS A 96 -3.69 12.64 16.66
CA LYS A 96 -2.57 11.91 17.29
C LYS A 96 -2.90 10.42 17.37
N PRO A 97 -1.94 9.50 17.13
CA PRO A 97 -2.16 8.05 17.18
C PRO A 97 -2.91 7.57 18.42
N LYS A 98 -2.53 8.05 19.60
CA LYS A 98 -3.19 7.72 20.88
C LYS A 98 -4.69 8.04 20.96
N GLN A 99 -5.21 8.90 20.08
CA GLN A 99 -6.64 9.24 20.01
C GLN A 99 -7.45 8.18 19.25
N LEU A 100 -6.77 7.23 18.60
CA LEU A 100 -7.36 6.08 17.91
C LEU A 100 -7.43 4.85 18.81
N ALA A 101 -6.72 4.85 19.95
CA ALA A 101 -6.80 3.80 20.96
C ALA A 101 -8.25 3.49 21.33
N LYS A 102 -8.67 2.23 21.18
CA LYS A 102 -10.04 1.74 21.49
C LYS A 102 -11.16 2.45 20.73
N THR A 103 -10.84 3.06 19.58
CA THR A 103 -11.85 3.63 18.68
C THR A 103 -12.32 2.53 17.73
N GLU A 104 -13.63 2.45 17.50
CA GLU A 104 -14.21 1.51 16.53
C GLU A 104 -13.59 1.69 15.13
N PRO A 105 -13.34 0.61 14.37
CA PRO A 105 -12.63 0.62 13.09
C PRO A 105 -13.07 1.73 12.12
N LEU A 106 -14.36 1.81 11.81
CA LEU A 106 -14.89 2.80 10.87
C LEU A 106 -14.67 4.24 11.35
N THR A 107 -14.78 4.47 12.67
CA THR A 107 -14.54 5.80 13.25
C THR A 107 -13.06 6.16 13.23
N ALA A 108 -12.18 5.20 13.50
CA ALA A 108 -10.73 5.39 13.45
C ALA A 108 -10.27 5.71 12.03
N LEU A 109 -10.66 4.88 11.07
CA LEU A 109 -10.32 5.03 9.66
C LEU A 109 -10.86 6.34 9.07
N ASN A 110 -12.10 6.72 9.40
CA ASN A 110 -12.65 8.00 8.97
C ASN A 110 -11.85 9.20 9.52
N ARG A 111 -11.36 9.15 10.77
CA ARG A 111 -10.51 10.22 11.34
C ARG A 111 -9.17 10.29 10.63
N ILE A 112 -8.54 9.15 10.34
CA ILE A 112 -7.30 9.08 9.58
C ILE A 112 -7.51 9.70 8.20
N GLN A 113 -8.53 9.26 7.46
CA GLN A 113 -8.83 9.75 6.12
C GLN A 113 -9.11 11.26 6.09
N VAL A 114 -9.84 11.80 7.08
CA VAL A 114 -10.04 13.26 7.20
C VAL A 114 -8.71 13.99 7.40
N GLN A 115 -7.83 13.49 8.27
CA GLN A 115 -6.52 14.09 8.50
C GLN A 115 -5.66 14.06 7.21
N LEU A 116 -5.63 12.93 6.50
CA LEU A 116 -4.86 12.73 5.28
C LEU A 116 -5.37 13.60 4.11
N SER A 117 -6.69 13.75 3.97
CA SER A 117 -7.30 14.61 2.94
C SER A 117 -6.97 16.10 3.07
N SER A 118 -6.52 16.54 4.25
CA SER A 118 -6.17 17.93 4.52
C SER A 118 -4.71 18.28 4.18
N LEU A 119 -3.88 17.27 3.93
CA LEU A 119 -2.49 17.46 3.54
C LEU A 119 -2.40 17.80 2.05
N TYR A 120 -1.31 18.42 1.59
CA TYR A 120 -1.01 18.68 0.16
C TYR A 120 -2.24 19.04 -0.69
N PRO A 121 -2.94 20.15 -0.39
CA PRO A 121 -4.21 20.51 -1.02
C PRO A 121 -4.13 20.67 -2.54
N GLU A 122 -2.95 20.99 -3.09
CA GLU A 122 -2.67 21.04 -4.52
C GLU A 122 -2.80 19.68 -5.23
N LYS A 123 -2.75 18.58 -4.48
CA LYS A 123 -3.00 17.20 -4.95
C LYS A 123 -4.36 16.66 -4.51
N GLY A 124 -5.15 17.46 -3.79
CA GLY A 124 -6.42 17.03 -3.17
C GLY A 124 -6.23 16.14 -1.94
N GLY A 125 -5.04 16.15 -1.33
CA GLY A 125 -4.67 15.31 -0.20
C GLY A 125 -4.45 13.85 -0.53
N TYR A 126 -4.32 13.03 0.52
CA TYR A 126 -4.13 11.59 0.39
C TYR A 126 -5.40 10.81 0.67
N VAL A 127 -5.54 9.70 -0.05
CA VAL A 127 -6.46 8.61 0.22
C VAL A 127 -5.64 7.43 0.73
N LEU A 128 -6.10 6.84 1.83
CA LEU A 128 -5.57 5.56 2.29
C LEU A 128 -6.21 4.45 1.45
N VAL A 129 -5.40 3.62 0.82
CA VAL A 129 -5.84 2.56 -0.08
C VAL A 129 -5.34 1.23 0.46
N ASP A 130 -6.26 0.31 0.76
CA ASP A 130 -5.93 -1.09 1.03
C ASP A 130 -5.22 -1.64 -0.19
N PHE A 131 -4.10 -2.36 -0.01
CA PHE A 131 -3.24 -2.77 -1.12
C PHE A 131 -2.68 -4.17 -0.89
N SER A 132 -2.94 -5.08 -1.82
CA SER A 132 -2.71 -6.53 -1.69
C SER A 132 -3.43 -7.15 -0.47
N GLU A 133 -3.39 -8.47 -0.34
CA GLU A 133 -3.81 -9.15 0.88
C GLU A 133 -2.75 -8.99 1.99
N PRO A 134 -3.15 -8.68 3.24
CA PRO A 134 -2.25 -8.72 4.39
C PRO A 134 -1.73 -10.13 4.67
N LEU A 135 -0.44 -10.25 4.98
CA LEU A 135 0.21 -11.55 5.23
C LEU A 135 0.43 -11.84 6.73
N ASP A 136 0.97 -10.86 7.45
CA ASP A 136 1.36 -11.00 8.86
C ASP A 136 0.49 -10.17 9.82
N ASP A 137 -0.01 -9.02 9.34
CA ASP A 137 -0.79 -8.04 10.11
C ASP A 137 -2.27 -8.01 9.68
N GLU A 138 -3.13 -7.39 10.49
CA GLU A 138 -4.55 -7.20 10.14
C GLU A 138 -4.80 -6.14 9.04
N LEU A 139 -3.96 -5.10 8.97
CA LEU A 139 -4.12 -3.96 8.06
C LEU A 139 -2.91 -3.85 7.13
N GLN A 140 -3.14 -3.55 5.86
CA GLN A 140 -2.09 -3.29 4.87
C GLN A 140 -2.55 -2.22 3.88
N ALA A 141 -1.87 -1.08 3.86
CA ALA A 141 -2.31 0.06 3.07
C ALA A 141 -1.14 0.90 2.53
N VAL A 142 -1.44 1.69 1.49
CA VAL A 142 -0.54 2.68 0.88
C VAL A 142 -1.21 4.06 0.85
N LEU A 143 -0.40 5.12 0.75
CA LEU A 143 -0.89 6.50 0.63
C LEU A 143 -0.84 6.97 -0.81
N ILE A 144 -1.99 7.44 -1.30
CA ILE A 144 -2.17 7.80 -2.71
C ILE A 144 -2.71 9.22 -2.79
N TYR A 145 -2.12 10.06 -3.63
CA TYR A 145 -2.72 11.36 -3.90
C TYR A 145 -4.11 11.18 -4.49
N THR A 146 -5.09 11.94 -4.00
CA THR A 146 -6.49 11.84 -4.44
C THR A 146 -6.63 11.93 -5.97
N CYS A 147 -5.80 12.74 -6.63
CA CYS A 147 -5.81 12.86 -8.09
C CYS A 147 -5.33 11.61 -8.84
N ASP A 148 -4.53 10.76 -8.19
CA ASP A 148 -3.88 9.59 -8.79
C ASP A 148 -4.66 8.29 -8.52
N VAL A 149 -5.61 8.30 -7.58
CA VAL A 149 -6.46 7.14 -7.24
C VAL A 149 -7.12 6.50 -8.47
N PRO A 150 -7.74 7.24 -9.42
CA PRO A 150 -8.35 6.59 -10.58
C PRO A 150 -7.35 5.78 -11.41
N ARG A 151 -6.14 6.32 -11.62
CA ARG A 151 -5.11 5.64 -12.40
C ARG A 151 -4.52 4.44 -11.65
N LEU A 152 -4.32 4.58 -10.34
CA LEU A 152 -3.89 3.48 -9.49
C LEU A 152 -4.86 2.29 -9.58
N MET A 153 -6.17 2.54 -9.46
CA MET A 153 -7.18 1.49 -9.47
C MET A 153 -7.22 0.75 -10.83
N GLU A 154 -7.06 1.47 -11.94
CA GLU A 154 -6.91 0.86 -13.26
C GLU A 154 -5.69 -0.07 -13.33
N LEU A 155 -4.52 0.43 -12.89
CA LEU A 155 -3.28 -0.33 -12.90
C LEU A 155 -3.33 -1.57 -12.00
N ALA A 156 -3.91 -1.44 -10.80
CA ALA A 156 -4.09 -2.54 -9.86
C ALA A 156 -4.87 -3.70 -10.50
N VAL A 157 -5.95 -3.40 -11.23
CA VAL A 157 -6.71 -4.39 -12.01
C VAL A 157 -5.87 -4.98 -13.15
N GLU A 158 -5.12 -4.15 -13.88
CA GLU A 158 -4.27 -4.61 -15.00
C GLU A 158 -3.15 -5.58 -14.56
N VAL A 159 -2.55 -5.33 -13.39
CA VAL A 159 -1.48 -6.18 -12.85
C VAL A 159 -1.98 -7.30 -11.94
N GLY A 160 -3.26 -7.28 -11.57
CA GLY A 160 -3.89 -8.31 -10.75
C GLY A 160 -3.59 -8.19 -9.25
N ILE A 161 -3.37 -6.98 -8.74
CA ILE A 161 -3.16 -6.70 -7.31
C ILE A 161 -4.43 -6.09 -6.75
N TYR A 162 -4.89 -6.57 -5.59
CA TYR A 162 -6.04 -5.96 -4.92
C TYR A 162 -5.73 -4.53 -4.50
N ALA A 163 -6.63 -3.60 -4.80
CA ALA A 163 -6.59 -2.26 -4.26
C ALA A 163 -8.01 -1.72 -4.05
N ALA A 164 -8.24 -1.03 -2.94
CA ALA A 164 -9.50 -0.33 -2.69
C ALA A 164 -9.30 0.86 -1.74
N PRO A 165 -9.98 2.00 -1.94
CA PRO A 165 -10.02 3.05 -0.93
C PRO A 165 -10.53 2.49 0.41
N ALA A 166 -9.69 2.53 1.44
CA ALA A 166 -9.87 1.74 2.66
C ALA A 166 -11.16 2.12 3.41
N LEU A 167 -11.47 3.42 3.46
CA LEU A 167 -12.68 3.90 4.14
C LEU A 167 -13.95 3.43 3.44
N GLU A 168 -13.96 3.44 2.12
CA GLU A 168 -15.08 2.97 1.31
C GLU A 168 -15.24 1.45 1.40
N ALA A 169 -14.14 0.70 1.35
CA ALA A 169 -14.13 -0.76 1.49
C ALA A 169 -14.75 -1.18 2.84
N LEU A 170 -14.25 -0.62 3.95
CA LEU A 170 -14.78 -0.93 5.28
C LEU A 170 -16.26 -0.53 5.45
N ARG A 171 -16.71 0.57 4.82
CA ARG A 171 -18.15 0.93 4.84
C ARG A 171 -18.99 -0.14 4.14
N GLN A 172 -18.53 -0.62 2.99
CA GLN A 172 -19.24 -1.64 2.22
C GLN A 172 -19.27 -2.99 2.94
N GLU A 173 -18.22 -3.35 3.65
CA GLU A 173 -18.19 -4.58 4.47
C GLU A 173 -19.19 -4.54 5.61
N LEU A 174 -19.32 -3.39 6.28
CA LEU A 174 -20.25 -3.23 7.41
C LEU A 174 -21.73 -3.11 7.00
N GLU A 175 -21.99 -2.82 5.72
CA GLU A 175 -23.35 -2.75 5.15
C GLU A 175 -23.86 -4.12 4.66
N GLN A 176 -23.01 -5.15 4.59
CA GLN A 176 -23.33 -6.53 4.18
C GLN A 176 -23.76 -7.41 5.36
#